data_AF-A0A950HZV3-F1
#
_entry.id   AF-A0A950HZV3-F1
#
_cell.length_a   1.000
_cell.length_b   1.000
_cell.length_c   1.000
_cell.angle_alpha   90.00
_cell.angle_beta   90.00
_cell.angle_gamma   90.00
#
_symmetry.space_group_name_H-M   'P 1'
#
loop_
_entity.id
_entity.type
_entity.pdbx_description
1 polymer ?
#
loop_
_entity_poly.entity_id
_entity_poly.type
_entity_poly.pdbx_seq_one_letter_code
_entity_poly.pdbx_strand_id
1 'polypeptide(L)'
;KRLDALPPESNGPELQQAMQAYADALDHDDAAQKRIIEYRDTLAAYAKGMDDADFSLRFQTYVTRNNPPGMVFAGLYSAFAAAHDNPLLVGVNIVGPENGVVAMRDYRLHMAMFRFLKARFPDVRLAMHAGELTLGMVPPMGLRNHIRDAVEIAGAERIGHGIDITYESDAAGLLEEMRERRAAVEICLSSNAFILGVEKQAHPVTVYLRHHVPIVIATDDEGVSRSDINAEYLLFSSRYKPSYAQLKETVYNSLRYSFLSADEKELQIRQLDARFARFESATAKLAAGAQKTRK
;
A
#
# COMPACT_ATOMS: atom_id res chain seq x y z
N LYS A 1 26.03 -3.99 14.17
CA LYS A 1 26.24 -2.83 15.09
C LYS A 1 26.58 -1.51 14.39
N ARG A 2 26.79 -1.45 13.06
CA ARG A 2 27.09 -0.18 12.38
C ARG A 2 25.84 0.67 12.14
N LEU A 3 24.73 0.04 11.73
CA LEU A 3 23.51 0.76 11.35
C LEU A 3 22.87 1.52 12.52
N ASP A 4 22.81 0.91 13.71
CA ASP A 4 22.26 1.53 14.93
C ASP A 4 23.13 2.67 15.48
N ALA A 5 24.37 2.77 15.03
CA ALA A 5 25.32 3.80 15.45
C ALA A 5 25.40 4.97 14.45
N LEU A 6 24.76 4.83 13.27
CA LEU A 6 24.73 5.90 12.28
C LEU A 6 23.68 6.95 12.66
N PRO A 7 23.98 8.24 12.45
CA PRO A 7 22.96 9.28 12.52
C PRO A 7 21.78 9.00 11.57
N PRO A 8 20.54 9.38 11.93
CA PRO A 8 19.37 9.20 11.06
C PRO A 8 19.50 9.84 9.68
N GLU A 9 20.24 10.95 9.59
CA GLU A 9 20.52 11.69 8.36
C GLU A 9 21.62 11.10 7.48
N SER A 10 22.27 10.02 7.95
CA SER A 10 23.33 9.33 7.21
C SER A 10 22.86 8.94 5.81
N ASN A 11 23.74 9.16 4.83
CA ASN A 11 23.47 8.88 3.43
C ASN A 11 24.78 8.54 2.70
N GLY A 12 24.67 8.20 1.42
CA GLY A 12 25.85 7.94 0.58
C GLY A 12 26.59 6.64 0.93
N PRO A 13 27.91 6.57 0.64
CA PRO A 13 28.69 5.33 0.69
C PRO A 13 28.77 4.66 2.07
N GLU A 14 28.81 5.44 3.15
CA GLU A 14 28.91 4.89 4.51
C GLU A 14 27.65 4.09 4.88
N LEU A 15 26.47 4.68 4.63
CA LEU A 15 25.20 4.00 4.85
C LEU A 15 25.08 2.75 3.96
N GLN A 16 25.46 2.85 2.68
CA GLN A 16 25.46 1.69 1.77
C GLN A 16 26.38 0.57 2.28
N GLN A 17 27.59 0.90 2.73
CA GLN A 17 28.52 -0.10 3.28
C GLN A 17 27.97 -0.73 4.56
N ALA A 18 27.31 0.05 5.43
CA ALA A 18 26.68 -0.47 6.63
C ALA A 18 25.53 -1.44 6.31
N MET A 19 24.65 -1.09 5.37
CA MET A 19 23.55 -1.95 4.92
C MET A 19 24.07 -3.22 4.23
N GLN A 20 25.08 -3.09 3.36
CA GLN A 20 25.71 -4.23 2.70
C GLN A 20 26.28 -5.23 3.71
N ALA A 21 27.03 -4.76 4.71
CA ALA A 21 27.57 -5.62 5.75
C ALA A 21 26.49 -6.33 6.59
N TYR A 22 25.34 -5.69 6.83
CA TYR A 22 24.20 -6.33 7.49
C TYR A 22 23.53 -7.37 6.58
N ALA A 23 23.33 -7.06 5.30
CA ALA A 23 22.75 -7.99 4.34
C ALA A 23 23.64 -9.24 4.19
N ASP A 24 24.95 -9.05 4.00
CA ASP A 24 25.91 -10.15 3.88
C ASP A 24 25.92 -11.03 5.14
N ALA A 25 25.81 -10.42 6.33
CA ALA A 25 25.71 -11.19 7.57
C ALA A 25 24.43 -12.03 7.64
N LEU A 26 23.30 -11.49 7.16
CA LEU A 26 22.00 -12.20 7.15
C LEU A 26 21.93 -13.26 6.06
N ASP A 27 22.59 -13.08 4.92
CA ASP A 27 22.72 -14.09 3.87
C ASP A 27 23.36 -15.38 4.42
N HIS A 28 24.38 -15.23 5.26
CA HIS A 28 25.19 -16.34 5.80
C HIS A 28 24.76 -16.78 7.21
N ASP A 29 23.64 -16.26 7.73
CA ASP A 29 23.08 -16.68 9.01
C ASP A 29 22.05 -17.80 8.79
N ASP A 30 22.47 -19.04 9.03
CA ASP A 30 21.63 -20.24 8.90
C ASP A 30 20.33 -20.15 9.70
N ALA A 31 20.36 -19.51 10.88
CA ALA A 31 19.16 -19.35 11.71
C ALA A 31 18.19 -18.32 11.11
N ALA A 32 18.71 -17.26 10.48
CA ALA A 32 17.89 -16.31 9.74
C ALA A 32 17.26 -16.96 8.51
N GLN A 33 18.05 -17.69 7.70
CA GLN A 33 17.56 -18.38 6.51
C GLN A 33 16.49 -19.42 6.86
N LYS A 34 16.70 -20.20 7.92
CA LYS A 34 15.71 -21.15 8.42
C LYS A 34 14.38 -20.48 8.80
N ARG A 35 14.41 -19.36 9.52
CA ARG A 35 13.20 -18.62 9.90
C ARG A 35 12.45 -18.05 8.69
N ILE A 36 13.16 -17.60 7.66
CA ILE A 36 12.55 -17.12 6.41
C ILE A 36 11.78 -18.25 5.71
N ILE A 37 12.37 -19.44 5.64
CA ILE A 37 11.71 -20.63 5.07
C ILE A 37 10.49 -21.03 5.89
N GLU A 38 10.62 -21.13 7.22
CA GLU A 38 9.51 -21.47 8.13
C GLU A 38 8.33 -20.47 8.00
N TYR A 39 8.64 -19.18 7.80
CA TYR A 39 7.62 -18.16 7.54
C TYR A 39 6.90 -18.37 6.21
N ARG A 40 7.64 -18.68 5.13
CA ARG A 40 7.04 -19.02 3.81
C ARG A 40 6.13 -20.25 3.91
N ASP A 41 6.60 -21.29 4.60
CA ASP A 41 5.84 -22.53 4.79
C ASP A 41 4.55 -22.31 5.59
N THR A 42 4.62 -21.47 6.62
CA THR A 42 3.45 -21.09 7.43
C THR A 42 2.39 -20.39 6.58
N LEU A 43 2.79 -19.42 5.75
CA LEU A 43 1.86 -18.72 4.87
C LEU A 43 1.28 -19.63 3.77
N ALA A 44 2.09 -20.54 3.23
CA ALA A 44 1.62 -21.54 2.29
C ALA A 44 0.58 -22.48 2.92
N ALA A 45 0.76 -22.86 4.20
CA ALA A 45 -0.21 -23.63 4.94
C ALA A 45 -1.54 -22.87 5.14
N TYR A 46 -1.49 -21.57 5.41
CA TYR A 46 -2.69 -20.73 5.53
C TYR A 46 -3.44 -20.52 4.21
N ALA A 47 -2.72 -20.41 3.08
CA ALA A 47 -3.34 -20.27 1.77
C ALA A 47 -3.86 -21.59 1.18
N LYS A 48 -3.55 -22.73 1.79
CA LYS A 48 -3.89 -24.04 1.23
C LYS A 48 -5.41 -24.20 1.10
N GLY A 49 -5.88 -24.28 -0.15
CA GLY A 49 -7.29 -24.46 -0.48
C GLY A 49 -8.14 -23.20 -0.36
N MET A 50 -7.51 -22.03 -0.21
CA MET A 50 -8.22 -20.74 -0.20
C MET A 50 -8.55 -20.26 -1.61
N ASP A 51 -7.69 -20.50 -2.59
CA ASP A 51 -7.93 -20.09 -3.98
C ASP A 51 -9.00 -20.97 -4.65
N ASP A 52 -10.00 -20.32 -5.25
CA ASP A 52 -11.04 -20.95 -6.06
C ASP A 52 -11.36 -20.12 -7.32
N ALA A 53 -12.48 -20.41 -7.98
CA ALA A 53 -12.88 -19.73 -9.21
C ALA A 53 -13.25 -18.25 -9.01
N ASP A 54 -13.61 -17.85 -7.79
CA ASP A 54 -14.15 -16.54 -7.46
C ASP A 54 -13.29 -15.75 -6.46
N PHE A 55 -12.37 -16.40 -5.76
CA PHE A 55 -11.51 -15.82 -4.74
C PHE A 55 -10.05 -16.28 -4.89
N SER A 56 -9.11 -15.38 -4.58
CA SER A 56 -7.68 -15.71 -4.51
C SER A 56 -7.03 -14.95 -3.36
N LEU A 57 -6.17 -15.62 -2.61
CA LEU A 57 -5.45 -15.06 -1.47
C LEU A 57 -3.96 -14.91 -1.80
N ARG A 58 -3.46 -13.68 -1.67
CA ARG A 58 -2.03 -13.38 -1.69
C ARG A 58 -1.66 -12.61 -0.43
N PHE A 59 -0.42 -12.72 -0.01
CA PHE A 59 0.10 -12.07 1.17
C PHE A 59 1.00 -10.90 0.81
N GLN A 60 0.95 -9.86 1.63
CA GLN A 60 2.02 -8.88 1.74
C GLN A 60 2.65 -9.05 3.11
N THR A 61 3.97 -9.19 3.14
CA THR A 61 4.71 -9.18 4.40
C THR A 61 5.06 -7.73 4.76
N TYR A 62 5.48 -7.49 6.00
CA TYR A 62 5.74 -6.13 6.47
C TYR A 62 6.83 -6.06 7.53
N VAL A 63 7.33 -4.85 7.76
CA VAL A 63 8.15 -4.50 8.93
C VAL A 63 7.44 -3.43 9.77
N THR A 64 7.68 -3.44 11.08
CA THR A 64 7.21 -2.38 11.98
C THR A 64 8.26 -1.27 12.13
N ARG A 65 7.87 -0.03 11.79
CA ARG A 65 8.76 1.16 11.69
C ARG A 65 9.23 1.79 13.00
N ASN A 66 8.75 1.32 14.14
CA ASN A 66 9.04 1.92 15.46
C ASN A 66 10.10 1.14 16.27
N ASN A 67 11.00 0.45 15.57
CA ASN A 67 12.12 -0.29 16.16
C ASN A 67 13.46 0.36 15.79
N PRO A 68 14.53 0.12 16.57
CA PRO A 68 15.90 0.49 16.19
C PRO A 68 16.27 0.10 14.75
N PRO A 69 17.09 0.91 14.05
CA PRO A 69 17.41 0.72 12.63
C PRO A 69 17.87 -0.68 12.25
N GLY A 70 18.72 -1.31 13.05
CA GLY A 70 19.22 -2.65 12.80
C GLY A 70 18.13 -3.72 12.82
N MET A 71 17.11 -3.57 13.68
CA MET A 71 15.96 -4.47 13.70
C MET A 71 15.02 -4.21 12.53
N VAL A 72 14.78 -2.95 12.16
CA VAL A 72 14.00 -2.62 10.97
C VAL A 72 14.67 -3.17 9.72
N PHE A 73 15.99 -2.99 9.57
CA PHE A 73 16.74 -3.52 8.44
C PHE A 73 16.71 -5.04 8.38
N ALA A 74 16.93 -5.74 9.50
CA ALA A 74 16.87 -7.20 9.52
C ALA A 74 15.47 -7.72 9.19
N GLY A 75 14.43 -7.06 9.70
CA GLY A 75 13.04 -7.36 9.36
C GLY A 75 12.74 -7.14 7.87
N LEU A 76 13.14 -5.99 7.31
CA LEU A 76 13.00 -5.71 5.89
C LEU A 76 13.76 -6.72 5.03
N TYR A 77 15.02 -7.01 5.36
CA TYR A 77 15.80 -8.02 4.64
C TYR A 77 15.06 -9.37 4.61
N SER A 78 14.55 -9.80 5.77
CA SER A 78 13.82 -11.07 5.90
C SER A 78 12.51 -11.06 5.10
N ALA A 79 11.80 -9.94 5.11
CA ALA A 79 10.57 -9.72 4.33
C ALA A 79 10.83 -9.76 2.82
N PHE A 80 11.87 -9.07 2.33
CA PHE A 80 12.28 -9.10 0.94
C PHE A 80 12.75 -10.49 0.52
N ALA A 81 13.58 -11.16 1.32
CA ALA A 81 14.03 -12.52 1.04
C ALA A 81 12.87 -13.55 1.03
N ALA A 82 11.86 -13.36 1.88
CA ALA A 82 10.67 -14.22 1.91
C ALA A 82 9.77 -14.02 0.67
N ALA A 83 9.64 -12.78 0.20
CA ALA A 83 8.83 -12.40 -0.96
C ALA A 83 9.55 -12.67 -2.30
N HIS A 84 10.88 -12.69 -2.30
CA HIS A 84 11.68 -12.99 -3.49
C HIS A 84 11.36 -14.39 -4.02
N ASP A 85 11.10 -14.47 -5.32
CA ASP A 85 10.75 -15.71 -6.03
C ASP A 85 9.66 -16.52 -5.29
N ASN A 86 8.56 -15.83 -4.97
CA ASN A 86 7.45 -16.41 -4.22
C ASN A 86 6.09 -16.04 -4.86
N PRO A 87 5.28 -17.02 -5.30
CA PRO A 87 3.99 -16.76 -5.92
C PRO A 87 2.90 -16.32 -4.93
N LEU A 88 3.07 -16.57 -3.63
CA LEU A 88 2.09 -16.26 -2.59
C LEU A 88 2.39 -14.96 -1.85
N LEU A 89 3.67 -14.65 -1.59
CA LEU A 89 4.10 -13.42 -0.94
C LEU A 89 4.47 -12.40 -2.02
N VAL A 90 3.52 -11.53 -2.35
CA VAL A 90 3.60 -10.70 -3.58
C VAL A 90 4.14 -9.29 -3.32
N GLY A 91 4.46 -8.93 -2.08
CA GLY A 91 5.09 -7.65 -1.81
C GLY A 91 5.44 -7.41 -0.35
N VAL A 92 6.16 -6.32 -0.13
CA VAL A 92 6.63 -5.87 1.19
C VAL A 92 6.03 -4.51 1.51
N ASN A 93 5.62 -4.34 2.78
CA ASN A 93 5.07 -3.11 3.33
C ASN A 93 5.82 -2.66 4.61
N ILE A 94 5.54 -1.46 5.08
CA ILE A 94 6.00 -0.92 6.35
C ILE A 94 4.80 -0.39 7.13
N VAL A 95 4.65 -0.84 8.37
CA VAL A 95 3.46 -0.57 9.20
C VAL A 95 3.84 -0.02 10.58
N GLY A 96 2.82 0.29 11.38
CA GLY A 96 2.93 0.88 12.71
C GLY A 96 2.83 2.41 12.68
N PRO A 97 2.56 3.06 13.82
CA PRO A 97 2.26 4.50 13.87
C PRO A 97 3.31 5.34 13.17
N GLU A 98 2.89 6.09 12.15
CA GLU A 98 3.79 6.93 11.34
C GLU A 98 4.29 8.15 12.13
N ASN A 99 3.51 8.64 13.07
CA ASN A 99 3.87 9.74 13.98
C ASN A 99 4.76 9.33 15.17
N GLY A 100 5.22 8.07 15.22
CA GLY A 100 6.11 7.61 16.29
C GLY A 100 7.49 8.28 16.23
N VAL A 101 8.15 8.46 17.39
CA VAL A 101 9.43 9.17 17.47
C VAL A 101 10.49 8.56 16.55
N VAL A 102 10.58 7.22 16.52
CA VAL A 102 11.53 6.51 15.64
C VAL A 102 11.09 6.61 14.18
N ALA A 103 9.80 6.40 13.89
CA ALA A 103 9.25 6.50 12.55
C ALA A 103 9.56 7.87 11.90
N MET A 104 9.28 8.96 12.61
CA MET A 104 9.51 10.32 12.14
C MET A 104 11.00 10.65 11.99
N ARG A 105 11.83 10.21 12.95
CA ARG A 105 13.28 10.46 12.93
C ARG A 105 13.97 9.71 11.78
N ASP A 106 13.60 8.44 11.58
CA ASP A 106 14.29 7.52 10.68
C ASP A 106 13.56 7.30 9.35
N TYR A 107 12.48 8.02 9.05
CA TYR A 107 11.64 7.77 7.87
C TYR A 107 12.45 7.67 6.58
N ARG A 108 13.31 8.67 6.34
CA ARG A 108 14.15 8.71 5.15
C ARG A 108 15.19 7.59 5.11
N LEU A 109 15.68 7.18 6.28
CA LEU A 109 16.55 6.00 6.42
C LEU A 109 15.77 4.73 6.06
N HIS A 110 14.53 4.54 6.53
CA HIS A 110 13.68 3.43 6.13
C HIS A 110 13.50 3.37 4.60
N MET A 111 13.21 4.51 3.95
CA MET A 111 13.08 4.58 2.49
C MET A 111 14.39 4.21 1.78
N ALA A 112 15.53 4.62 2.34
CA ALA A 112 16.85 4.22 1.82
C ALA A 112 17.11 2.70 1.99
N MET A 113 16.64 2.08 3.07
CA MET A 113 16.72 0.62 3.26
C MET A 113 15.87 -0.12 2.22
N PHE A 114 14.64 0.34 1.98
CA PHE A 114 13.78 -0.20 0.92
C PHE A 114 14.44 -0.12 -0.45
N ARG A 115 14.98 1.05 -0.81
CA ARG A 115 15.71 1.22 -2.08
C ARG A 115 16.88 0.26 -2.21
N PHE A 116 17.67 0.11 -1.14
CA PHE A 116 18.82 -0.80 -1.12
C PHE A 116 18.37 -2.25 -1.34
N LEU A 117 17.34 -2.71 -0.62
CA LEU A 117 16.83 -4.07 -0.74
C LEU A 117 16.12 -4.32 -2.06
N LYS A 118 15.43 -3.33 -2.62
CA LYS A 118 14.83 -3.40 -3.96
C LYS A 118 15.87 -3.58 -5.06
N ALA A 119 17.06 -2.97 -4.92
CA ALA A 119 18.16 -3.21 -5.85
C ALA A 119 18.70 -4.65 -5.76
N ARG A 120 18.61 -5.28 -4.58
CA ARG A 120 19.05 -6.66 -4.35
C ARG A 120 18.00 -7.71 -4.75
N PHE A 121 16.71 -7.40 -4.57
CA PHE A 121 15.57 -8.26 -4.86
C PHE A 121 14.62 -7.53 -5.83
N PRO A 122 14.99 -7.39 -7.12
CA PRO A 122 14.32 -6.50 -8.06
C PRO A 122 12.88 -6.91 -8.41
N ASP A 123 12.51 -8.17 -8.21
CA ASP A 123 11.16 -8.72 -8.41
C ASP A 123 10.18 -8.34 -7.30
N VAL A 124 10.66 -8.03 -6.09
CA VAL A 124 9.79 -7.76 -4.93
C VAL A 124 9.05 -6.44 -5.08
N ARG A 125 7.71 -6.48 -5.07
CA ARG A 125 6.84 -5.30 -5.24
C ARG A 125 6.64 -4.56 -3.91
N LEU A 126 6.46 -3.24 -3.97
CA LEU A 126 6.45 -2.38 -2.79
C LEU A 126 5.11 -1.64 -2.63
N ALA A 127 4.46 -1.84 -1.50
CA ALA A 127 3.37 -1.00 -1.01
C ALA A 127 3.81 -0.34 0.30
N MET A 128 3.44 0.89 0.59
CA MET A 128 3.89 1.57 1.82
C MET A 128 2.77 2.39 2.43
N HIS A 129 2.52 2.21 3.73
CA HIS A 129 1.82 3.26 4.47
C HIS A 129 2.68 4.51 4.46
N ALA A 130 2.16 5.59 3.87
CA ALA A 130 2.86 6.85 3.78
C ALA A 130 1.84 7.99 3.77
N GLY A 131 2.13 9.02 4.56
CA GLY A 131 1.29 10.20 4.67
C GLY A 131 0.00 9.95 5.45
N GLU A 132 -0.02 8.96 6.34
CA GLU A 132 -1.10 8.72 7.29
C GLU A 132 -0.96 9.66 8.50
N LEU A 133 -0.82 10.95 8.21
CA LEU A 133 -0.52 12.01 9.16
C LEU A 133 -1.49 13.17 8.97
N THR A 134 -1.74 13.91 10.05
CA THR A 134 -2.57 15.13 10.03
C THR A 134 -1.96 16.22 10.89
N LEU A 135 -2.41 17.47 10.68
CA LEU A 135 -2.05 18.59 11.53
C LEU A 135 -2.43 18.30 12.99
N GLY A 136 -1.48 18.51 13.91
CA GLY A 136 -1.64 18.25 15.33
C GLY A 136 -1.11 16.89 15.79
N MET A 137 -0.94 15.92 14.89
CA MET A 137 -0.27 14.64 15.21
C MET A 137 1.26 14.78 15.21
N VAL A 138 1.77 15.64 14.32
CA VAL A 138 3.20 15.93 14.15
C VAL A 138 3.41 17.43 13.94
N PRO A 139 4.63 17.96 14.16
CA PRO A 139 4.97 19.32 13.75
C PRO A 139 4.72 19.53 12.25
N PRO A 140 4.41 20.75 11.76
CA PRO A 140 4.13 21.00 10.34
C PRO A 140 5.22 20.54 9.37
N MET A 141 6.48 20.52 9.81
CA MET A 141 7.60 19.98 9.02
C MET A 141 7.52 18.47 8.82
N GLY A 142 6.87 17.74 9.73
CA GLY A 142 6.70 16.29 9.67
C GLY A 142 5.65 15.84 8.65
N LEU A 143 4.76 16.72 8.21
CA LEU A 143 3.78 16.45 7.13
C LEU A 143 4.37 16.60 5.73
N ARG A 144 5.68 16.82 5.65
CA ARG A 144 6.38 17.04 4.39
C ARG A 144 7.16 15.79 4.04
N ASN A 145 7.04 15.33 2.81
CA ASN A 145 7.88 14.34 2.15
C ASN A 145 7.65 12.87 2.51
N HIS A 146 6.62 12.49 3.29
CA HIS A 146 6.41 11.07 3.58
C HIS A 146 5.97 10.31 2.32
N ILE A 147 4.93 10.80 1.65
CA ILE A 147 4.47 10.23 0.38
C ILE A 147 5.56 10.43 -0.69
N ARG A 148 6.21 11.60 -0.72
CA ARG A 148 7.30 11.88 -1.67
C ARG A 148 8.44 10.88 -1.56
N ASP A 149 9.00 10.71 -0.35
CA ASP A 149 10.14 9.82 -0.15
C ASP A 149 9.75 8.35 -0.40
N ALA A 150 8.53 7.94 -0.05
CA ALA A 150 8.03 6.60 -0.41
C ALA A 150 8.02 6.37 -1.93
N VAL A 151 7.56 7.35 -2.71
CA VAL A 151 7.50 7.26 -4.18
C VAL A 151 8.89 7.38 -4.81
N GLU A 152 9.68 8.40 -4.44
CA GLU A 152 10.92 8.76 -5.12
C GLU A 152 12.14 7.97 -4.65
N ILE A 153 12.26 7.76 -3.34
CA ILE A 153 13.43 7.11 -2.75
C ILE A 153 13.22 5.61 -2.76
N ALA A 154 12.12 5.15 -2.17
CA ALA A 154 11.88 3.72 -2.02
C ALA A 154 11.31 3.07 -3.29
N GLY A 155 10.63 3.83 -4.15
CA GLY A 155 10.01 3.32 -5.37
C GLY A 155 8.70 2.58 -5.09
N ALA A 156 7.90 3.07 -4.15
CA ALA A 156 6.60 2.50 -3.82
C ALA A 156 5.67 2.50 -5.04
N GLU A 157 5.04 1.35 -5.29
CA GLU A 157 4.06 1.16 -6.36
C GLU A 157 2.63 1.38 -5.87
N ARG A 158 2.41 1.22 -4.56
CA ARG A 158 1.17 1.60 -3.88
C ARG A 158 1.46 2.37 -2.60
N ILE A 159 0.62 3.35 -2.32
CA ILE A 159 0.66 4.20 -1.12
C ILE A 159 -0.59 3.92 -0.29
N GLY A 160 -0.40 3.42 0.92
CA GLY A 160 -1.44 3.26 1.94
C GLY A 160 -1.87 4.62 2.48
N HIS A 161 -3.17 4.91 2.43
CA HIS A 161 -3.84 6.12 2.91
C HIS A 161 -3.55 7.41 2.12
N GLY A 162 -2.31 7.93 2.16
CA GLY A 162 -1.94 9.18 1.47
C GLY A 162 -2.74 10.42 1.92
N ILE A 163 -2.89 10.60 3.23
CA ILE A 163 -3.78 11.64 3.79
C ILE A 163 -3.15 13.04 3.74
N ASP A 164 -1.86 13.15 3.98
CA ASP A 164 -1.16 14.44 4.06
C ASP A 164 -0.70 15.00 2.70
N ILE A 165 -1.11 14.44 1.57
CA ILE A 165 -0.66 14.83 0.21
C ILE A 165 -0.76 16.33 -0.08
N THR A 166 -1.67 17.05 0.55
CA THR A 166 -1.81 18.51 0.38
C THR A 166 -0.78 19.33 1.16
N TYR A 167 -0.08 18.72 2.11
CA TYR A 167 1.01 19.31 2.90
C TYR A 167 2.40 18.95 2.35
N GLU A 168 2.47 18.00 1.41
CA GLU A 168 3.69 17.60 0.74
C GLU A 168 4.41 18.78 0.09
N SER A 169 5.75 18.75 0.15
CA SER A 169 6.56 19.74 -0.56
C SER A 169 6.28 19.59 -2.05
N ASP A 170 5.88 20.67 -2.74
CA ASP A 170 5.45 20.61 -4.14
C ASP A 170 4.42 19.49 -4.41
N ALA A 171 3.32 19.51 -3.66
CA ALA A 171 2.23 18.53 -3.79
C ALA A 171 1.74 18.36 -5.24
N ALA A 172 1.70 19.44 -6.04
CA ALA A 172 1.27 19.38 -7.43
C ALA A 172 2.25 18.56 -8.30
N GLY A 173 3.55 18.79 -8.15
CA GLY A 173 4.58 18.00 -8.83
C GLY A 173 4.57 16.53 -8.38
N LEU A 174 4.38 16.27 -7.09
CA LEU A 174 4.27 14.90 -6.58
C LEU A 174 3.05 14.16 -7.15
N LEU A 175 1.88 14.80 -7.21
CA LEU A 175 0.67 14.23 -7.80
C LEU A 175 0.88 13.86 -9.27
N GLU A 176 1.58 14.72 -10.03
CA GLU A 176 1.93 14.44 -11.41
C GLU A 176 2.88 13.24 -11.53
N GLU A 177 3.91 13.19 -10.69
CA GLU A 177 4.84 12.05 -10.65
C GLU A 177 4.15 10.74 -10.26
N MET A 178 3.25 10.76 -9.27
CA MET A 178 2.45 9.60 -8.89
C MET A 178 1.56 9.11 -10.05
N ARG A 179 0.97 10.03 -10.81
CA ARG A 179 0.19 9.72 -12.02
C ARG A 179 1.07 9.04 -13.08
N GLU A 180 2.25 9.59 -13.36
CA GLU A 180 3.18 9.09 -14.39
C GLU A 180 3.75 7.72 -14.04
N ARG A 181 4.19 7.55 -12.78
CA ARG A 181 4.66 6.26 -12.24
C ARG A 181 3.55 5.25 -12.04
N ARG A 182 2.29 5.72 -12.08
CA ARG A 182 1.09 4.95 -11.75
C ARG A 182 1.14 4.38 -10.33
N ALA A 183 1.64 5.16 -9.38
CA ALA A 183 1.66 4.81 -7.97
C ALA A 183 0.24 4.95 -7.41
N ALA A 184 -0.41 3.82 -7.13
CA ALA A 184 -1.81 3.82 -6.71
C ALA A 184 -1.99 4.12 -5.23
N VAL A 185 -3.03 4.87 -4.87
CA VAL A 185 -3.35 5.19 -3.47
C VAL A 185 -4.46 4.27 -2.97
N GLU A 186 -4.21 3.59 -1.86
CA GLU A 186 -5.18 2.75 -1.15
C GLU A 186 -5.99 3.63 -0.20
N ILE A 187 -7.27 3.83 -0.51
CA ILE A 187 -8.19 4.73 0.19
C ILE A 187 -9.03 3.92 1.18
N CYS A 188 -8.87 4.20 2.48
CA CYS A 188 -9.51 3.47 3.58
C CYS A 188 -10.40 4.43 4.40
N LEU A 189 -11.59 4.77 3.89
CA LEU A 189 -12.38 5.91 4.36
C LEU A 189 -12.84 5.77 5.81
N SER A 190 -13.28 4.58 6.22
CA SER A 190 -13.72 4.36 7.61
C SER A 190 -12.55 4.39 8.58
N SER A 191 -11.42 3.78 8.21
CA SER A 191 -10.18 3.83 9.01
C SER A 191 -9.74 5.28 9.20
N ASN A 192 -9.57 6.04 8.12
CA ASN A 192 -9.13 7.44 8.19
C ASN A 192 -10.06 8.31 9.05
N ALA A 193 -11.38 8.08 9.00
CA ALA A 193 -12.32 8.77 9.87
C ALA A 193 -12.15 8.36 11.35
N PHE A 194 -11.93 7.07 11.62
CA PHE A 194 -11.84 6.51 12.97
C PHE A 194 -10.53 6.90 13.69
N ILE A 195 -9.38 6.71 13.03
CA ILE A 195 -8.06 6.92 13.66
C ILE A 195 -7.49 8.32 13.46
N LEU A 196 -7.83 9.02 12.38
CA LEU A 196 -7.30 10.36 12.08
C LEU A 196 -8.35 11.48 12.22
N GLY A 197 -9.64 11.13 12.35
CA GLY A 197 -10.73 12.11 12.30
C GLY A 197 -10.90 12.76 10.92
N VAL A 198 -10.30 12.19 9.87
CA VAL A 198 -10.34 12.74 8.51
C VAL A 198 -11.49 12.14 7.73
N GLU A 199 -12.51 12.94 7.45
CA GLU A 199 -13.66 12.51 6.68
C GLU A 199 -14.21 13.62 5.78
N LYS A 200 -15.06 13.23 4.82
CA LYS A 200 -15.78 14.15 3.92
C LYS A 200 -14.78 15.10 3.23
N GLN A 201 -15.03 16.40 3.25
CA GLN A 201 -14.22 17.39 2.52
C GLN A 201 -12.78 17.51 3.04
N ALA A 202 -12.47 17.00 4.23
CA ALA A 202 -11.10 16.97 4.74
C ALA A 202 -10.26 15.86 4.07
N HIS A 203 -10.89 14.82 3.50
CA HIS A 203 -10.17 13.71 2.90
C HIS A 203 -9.65 14.07 1.48
N PRO A 204 -8.38 13.78 1.14
CA PRO A 204 -7.78 14.17 -0.13
C PRO A 204 -8.20 13.31 -1.34
N VAL A 205 -9.20 12.42 -1.21
CA VAL A 205 -9.53 11.47 -2.30
C VAL A 205 -9.94 12.21 -3.59
N THR A 206 -10.60 13.37 -3.45
CA THR A 206 -10.96 14.19 -4.61
C THR A 206 -9.77 14.91 -5.23
N VAL A 207 -8.69 15.15 -4.48
CA VAL A 207 -7.43 15.69 -4.99
C VAL A 207 -6.79 14.66 -5.92
N TYR A 208 -6.65 13.41 -5.48
CA TYR A 208 -6.12 12.33 -6.30
C TYR A 208 -6.93 12.12 -7.60
N LEU A 209 -8.26 12.07 -7.50
CA LEU A 209 -9.14 11.93 -8.65
C LEU A 209 -8.98 13.05 -9.68
N ARG A 210 -8.84 14.31 -9.22
CA ARG A 210 -8.66 15.48 -10.10
C ARG A 210 -7.31 15.50 -10.80
N HIS A 211 -6.28 14.94 -10.16
CA HIS A 211 -4.94 14.81 -10.72
C HIS A 211 -4.73 13.48 -11.46
N HIS A 212 -5.79 12.69 -11.66
CA HIS A 212 -5.73 11.40 -12.34
C HIS A 212 -4.75 10.39 -11.71
N VAL A 213 -4.43 10.55 -10.43
CA VAL A 213 -3.67 9.55 -9.68
C VAL A 213 -4.56 8.33 -9.48
N PRO A 214 -4.08 7.11 -9.79
CA PRO A 214 -4.89 5.92 -9.62
C PRO A 214 -5.21 5.70 -8.13
N ILE A 215 -6.48 5.41 -7.84
CA ILE A 215 -6.92 5.04 -6.50
C ILE A 215 -7.54 3.65 -6.50
N VAL A 216 -7.43 2.97 -5.36
CA VAL A 216 -8.15 1.74 -5.03
C VAL A 216 -8.87 1.95 -3.70
N ILE A 217 -10.04 1.33 -3.52
CA ILE A 217 -10.78 1.37 -2.25
C ILE A 217 -10.43 0.11 -1.46
N ALA A 218 -10.08 0.28 -0.19
CA ALA A 218 -9.72 -0.80 0.72
C ALA A 218 -10.35 -0.57 2.11
N THR A 219 -10.41 -1.63 2.91
CA THR A 219 -11.06 -1.61 4.23
C THR A 219 -10.10 -1.39 5.39
N ASP A 220 -8.80 -1.59 5.16
CA ASP A 220 -7.77 -1.60 6.21
C ASP A 220 -8.09 -2.70 7.25
N ASP A 221 -8.44 -2.34 8.48
CA ASP A 221 -8.86 -3.27 9.53
C ASP A 221 -10.40 -3.36 9.65
N GLU A 222 -11.05 -4.28 8.91
CA GLU A 222 -12.51 -4.47 8.93
C GLU A 222 -13.07 -4.67 10.34
N GLY A 223 -12.41 -5.52 11.15
CA GLY A 223 -12.85 -5.85 12.51
C GLY A 223 -12.73 -4.68 13.50
N VAL A 224 -11.76 -3.79 13.31
CA VAL A 224 -11.53 -2.62 14.17
C VAL A 224 -12.46 -1.49 13.76
N SER A 225 -12.52 -1.20 12.46
CA SER A 225 -13.35 -0.13 11.89
C SER A 225 -14.84 -0.47 11.85
N ARG A 226 -15.21 -1.74 12.08
CA ARG A 226 -16.58 -2.27 11.96
C ARG A 226 -17.19 -1.91 10.60
N SER A 227 -16.38 -2.05 9.56
CA SER A 227 -16.69 -1.73 8.16
C SER A 227 -16.47 -2.96 7.28
N ASP A 228 -16.90 -2.88 6.03
CA ASP A 228 -16.64 -3.87 4.98
C ASP A 228 -16.46 -3.14 3.63
N ILE A 229 -16.05 -3.88 2.60
CA ILE A 229 -15.78 -3.27 1.30
C ILE A 229 -17.02 -2.59 0.69
N ASN A 230 -18.23 -3.07 0.95
CA ASN A 230 -19.46 -2.45 0.46
C ASN A 230 -19.71 -1.10 1.16
N ALA A 231 -19.47 -1.03 2.47
CA ALA A 231 -19.56 0.19 3.25
C ALA A 231 -18.56 1.24 2.74
N GLU A 232 -17.32 0.86 2.44
CA GLU A 232 -16.33 1.77 1.85
C GLU A 232 -16.81 2.35 0.51
N TYR A 233 -17.31 1.50 -0.40
CA TYR A 233 -17.87 1.96 -1.68
C TYR A 233 -19.12 2.83 -1.51
N LEU A 234 -19.96 2.56 -0.50
CA LEU A 234 -21.11 3.38 -0.16
C LEU A 234 -20.69 4.77 0.35
N LEU A 235 -19.68 4.83 1.23
CA LEU A 235 -19.11 6.08 1.70
C LEU A 235 -18.49 6.87 0.54
N PHE A 236 -17.73 6.20 -0.32
CA PHE A 236 -17.11 6.81 -1.49
C PHE A 236 -18.17 7.44 -2.42
N SER A 237 -19.21 6.67 -2.73
CA SER A 237 -20.32 7.09 -3.60
C SER A 237 -21.14 8.24 -3.01
N SER A 238 -21.51 8.13 -1.73
CA SER A 238 -22.42 9.09 -1.08
C SER A 238 -21.74 10.42 -0.74
N ARG A 239 -20.47 10.39 -0.31
CA ARG A 239 -19.73 11.58 0.15
C ARG A 239 -19.09 12.34 -1.00
N TYR A 240 -18.46 11.63 -1.93
CA TYR A 240 -17.64 12.25 -2.98
C TYR A 240 -18.30 12.23 -4.37
N LYS A 241 -19.39 11.47 -4.52
CA LYS A 241 -20.23 11.45 -5.73
C LYS A 241 -19.42 11.27 -7.03
N PRO A 242 -18.52 10.27 -7.12
CA PRO A 242 -17.86 9.94 -8.37
C PRO A 242 -18.89 9.59 -9.44
N SER A 243 -18.54 9.80 -10.71
CA SER A 243 -19.31 9.23 -11.80
C SER A 243 -19.26 7.70 -11.75
N TYR A 244 -20.25 7.02 -12.36
CA TYR A 244 -20.23 5.56 -12.47
C TYR A 244 -18.95 5.04 -13.14
N ALA A 245 -18.42 5.76 -14.13
CA ALA A 245 -17.15 5.42 -14.78
C ALA A 245 -15.96 5.50 -13.80
N GLN A 246 -15.89 6.53 -12.96
CA GLN A 246 -14.86 6.66 -11.94
C GLN A 246 -14.97 5.57 -10.87
N LEU A 247 -16.19 5.24 -10.43
CA LEU A 247 -16.42 4.14 -9.51
C LEU A 247 -16.00 2.78 -10.12
N LYS A 248 -16.36 2.54 -11.38
CA LYS A 248 -15.95 1.32 -12.11
C LYS A 248 -14.42 1.25 -12.23
N GLU A 249 -13.78 2.37 -12.49
CA GLU A 249 -12.32 2.47 -12.60
C GLU A 249 -11.61 2.09 -11.30
N THR A 250 -12.12 2.45 -10.11
CA THR A 250 -11.49 2.00 -8.84
C THR A 250 -11.55 0.49 -8.66
N VAL A 251 -12.59 -0.17 -9.18
CA VAL A 251 -12.71 -1.64 -9.16
C VAL A 251 -11.72 -2.28 -10.13
N TYR A 252 -11.54 -1.74 -11.34
CA TYR A 252 -10.48 -2.23 -12.22
C TYR A 252 -9.08 -1.96 -11.67
N ASN A 253 -8.89 -0.81 -11.01
CA ASN A 253 -7.62 -0.44 -10.40
C ASN A 253 -7.21 -1.44 -9.31
N SER A 254 -8.15 -2.00 -8.55
CA SER A 254 -7.82 -3.03 -7.54
C SER A 254 -7.13 -4.25 -8.16
N LEU A 255 -7.45 -4.59 -9.42
CA LEU A 255 -6.77 -5.65 -10.19
C LEU A 255 -5.51 -5.15 -10.89
N ARG A 256 -5.58 -4.01 -11.59
CA ARG A 256 -4.45 -3.46 -12.37
C ARG A 256 -3.23 -3.17 -11.48
N TYR A 257 -3.47 -2.62 -10.29
CA TYR A 257 -2.44 -2.27 -9.31
C TYR A 257 -2.21 -3.32 -8.23
N SER A 258 -2.90 -4.48 -8.31
CA SER A 258 -2.51 -5.65 -7.52
C SER A 258 -1.07 -6.08 -7.84
N PHE A 259 -0.50 -6.92 -6.98
CA PHE A 259 0.81 -7.53 -7.23
C PHE A 259 0.71 -8.95 -7.79
N LEU A 260 -0.44 -9.30 -8.37
CA LEU A 260 -0.60 -10.52 -9.15
C LEU A 260 0.30 -10.51 -10.39
N SER A 261 0.61 -11.70 -10.90
CA SER A 261 1.27 -11.87 -12.19
C SER A 261 0.42 -11.29 -13.33
N ALA A 262 1.04 -11.03 -14.48
CA ALA A 262 0.33 -10.50 -15.64
C ALA A 262 -0.83 -11.41 -16.09
N ASP A 263 -0.61 -12.72 -16.10
CA ASP A 263 -1.60 -13.72 -16.51
C ASP A 263 -2.77 -13.79 -15.53
N GLU A 264 -2.49 -13.75 -14.23
CA GLU A 264 -3.52 -13.68 -13.19
C GLU A 264 -4.34 -12.40 -13.31
N LYS A 265 -3.70 -11.24 -13.53
CA LYS A 265 -4.41 -9.97 -13.76
C LYS A 265 -5.32 -10.04 -14.97
N GLU A 266 -4.82 -10.56 -16.09
CA GLU A 266 -5.61 -10.66 -17.32
C GLU A 266 -6.83 -11.55 -17.13
N LEU A 267 -6.66 -12.70 -16.45
CA LEU A 267 -7.77 -13.59 -16.11
C LEU A 267 -8.81 -12.88 -15.24
N GLN A 268 -8.38 -12.24 -14.15
CA GLN A 268 -9.27 -11.56 -13.22
C GLN A 268 -10.01 -10.39 -13.89
N ILE A 269 -9.34 -9.64 -14.76
CA ILE A 269 -9.96 -8.54 -15.52
C ILE A 269 -11.04 -9.07 -16.47
N ARG A 270 -10.80 -10.17 -17.20
CA ARG A 270 -11.82 -10.78 -18.06
C ARG A 270 -13.03 -11.27 -17.27
N GLN A 271 -12.81 -11.86 -16.09
CA GLN A 271 -13.89 -12.25 -15.20
C GLN A 271 -14.68 -11.04 -14.68
N LEU A 272 -13.98 -9.96 -14.33
CA LEU A 272 -14.59 -8.70 -13.90
C LEU A 272 -15.44 -8.07 -15.01
N ASP A 273 -14.98 -8.08 -16.25
CA ASP A 273 -15.76 -7.60 -17.40
C ASP A 273 -17.10 -8.34 -17.52
N ALA A 274 -17.07 -9.68 -17.43
CA ALA A 274 -18.27 -10.50 -17.45
C ALA A 274 -19.20 -10.20 -16.25
N ARG A 275 -18.63 -10.00 -15.06
CA ARG A 275 -19.39 -9.63 -13.85
C ARG A 275 -20.07 -8.26 -14.01
N PHE A 276 -19.37 -7.26 -14.54
CA PHE A 276 -19.95 -5.94 -14.82
C PHE A 276 -21.06 -6.00 -15.86
N ALA A 277 -20.86 -6.72 -16.97
CA ALA A 277 -21.89 -6.85 -17.99
C ALA A 277 -23.19 -7.46 -17.43
N ARG A 278 -23.07 -8.47 -16.55
CA ARG A 278 -24.22 -9.05 -15.85
C ARG A 278 -24.88 -8.05 -14.90
N PHE A 279 -24.09 -7.35 -14.09
CA PHE A 279 -24.57 -6.34 -13.14
C PHE A 279 -25.31 -5.19 -13.83
N GLU A 280 -24.74 -4.63 -14.90
CA GLU A 280 -25.30 -3.53 -15.66
C GLU A 280 -26.60 -3.94 -16.37
N SER A 281 -26.64 -5.15 -16.94
CA SER A 281 -27.85 -5.72 -17.53
C SER A 281 -28.98 -5.90 -16.50
N ALA A 282 -28.66 -6.41 -15.31
CA ALA A 282 -29.63 -6.57 -14.23
C ALA A 282 -30.18 -5.22 -13.74
N THR A 283 -29.29 -4.24 -13.56
CA THR A 283 -29.66 -2.88 -13.11
C THR A 283 -30.56 -2.18 -14.12
N ALA A 284 -30.25 -2.28 -15.42
CA ALA A 284 -31.09 -1.71 -16.48
C ALA A 284 -32.50 -2.30 -16.50
N LYS A 285 -32.64 -3.62 -16.28
CA LYS A 285 -33.95 -4.30 -16.18
C LYS A 285 -34.75 -3.80 -14.97
N LEU A 286 -34.11 -3.63 -13.81
CA LEU A 286 -34.77 -3.09 -12.61
C LEU A 286 -35.26 -1.66 -12.83
N ALA A 287 -34.43 -0.80 -13.44
CA ALA A 287 -34.80 0.58 -13.76
C ALA A 287 -36.00 0.65 -14.72
N ALA A 288 -36.03 -0.20 -15.75
CA ALA A 288 -37.14 -0.30 -16.69
C ALA A 288 -38.42 -0.82 -16.02
N GLY A 289 -38.31 -1.77 -15.08
CA GLY A 289 -39.43 -2.28 -14.29
C GLY A 289 -40.04 -1.21 -13.38
N ALA A 290 -39.20 -0.44 -12.68
CA ALA A 290 -39.64 0.64 -11.79
C ALA A 290 -40.32 1.80 -12.52
N GLN A 291 -39.96 2.06 -13.78
CA GLN A 291 -40.65 3.05 -14.62
C GLN A 291 -42.04 2.58 -15.07
N LYS A 292 -42.25 1.27 -15.24
CA LYS A 292 -43.55 0.71 -15.63
C LYS A 292 -44.57 0.69 -14.50
N THR A 293 -44.13 0.55 -13.24
CA THR A 293 -45.00 0.55 -12.05
C THR A 293 -45.37 1.95 -11.55
N ARG A 294 -44.75 3.01 -12.09
CA ARG A 294 -45.08 4.42 -11.79
C ARG A 294 -46.03 5.06 -12.81
N LYS A 295 -46.42 4.34 -13.86
CA LYS A 295 -47.47 4.74 -14.81
C LYS A 295 -48.76 4.00 -14.47
#